data_AF-A0A522UN25-F1
#
_entry.id   AF-A0A522UN25-F1
#
_cell.length_a   1.000
_cell.length_b   1.000
_cell.length_c   1.000
_cell.angle_alpha   90.00
_cell.angle_beta   90.00
_cell.angle_gamma   90.00
#
_symmetry.space_group_name_H-M   'P 1'
#
loop_
_entity.id
_entity.type
_entity.pdbx_description
1 polymer ?
#
loop_
_entity_poly.entity_id
_entity_poly.type
_entity_poly.pdbx_seq_one_letter_code
_entity_poly.pdbx_strand_id
1 'polypeptide(L)'
;MDIRLSRPCVDDPTRYIAECHFGKRVLIEKLCELLRSAGAKGLRCSVKLGVTRFELEERSIMIYSSGRVDIRKIRNTDEAKAIMGKITDMVKETLSDISS
;
A
#
# COMPACT_ATOMS: atom_id res chain seq x y z
N MET A 1 -1.60 -14.49 3.70
CA MET A 1 -1.90 -13.11 3.26
C MET A 1 -3.18 -13.16 2.45
N ASP A 2 -4.21 -12.45 2.88
CA ASP A 2 -5.49 -12.37 2.16
C ASP A 2 -5.44 -11.25 1.12
N ILE A 3 -5.82 -11.52 -0.12
CA ILE A 3 -5.93 -10.52 -1.19
C ILE A 3 -7.34 -10.60 -1.76
N ARG A 4 -8.05 -9.48 -1.69
CA ARG A 4 -9.38 -9.36 -2.27
C ARG A 4 -9.35 -8.36 -3.42
N LEU A 5 -9.82 -8.80 -4.59
CA LEU A 5 -10.10 -7.89 -5.72
C LEU A 5 -11.53 -7.37 -5.56
N SER A 6 -11.70 -6.10 -5.22
CA SER A 6 -13.02 -5.58 -4.82
C SER A 6 -13.85 -5.09 -6.01
N ARG A 7 -13.33 -4.10 -6.75
CA ARG A 7 -14.06 -3.46 -7.86
C ARG A 7 -13.15 -3.16 -9.03
N PRO A 8 -13.66 -3.21 -10.27
CA PRO A 8 -12.96 -2.65 -11.40
C PRO A 8 -12.74 -1.14 -11.21
N CYS A 9 -11.65 -0.61 -11.77
CA CYS A 9 -11.37 0.81 -11.81
C CYS A 9 -12.39 1.48 -12.72
N VAL A 10 -12.90 2.63 -12.31
CA VAL A 10 -13.88 3.40 -13.11
C VAL A 10 -13.35 3.69 -14.52
N ASP A 11 -12.05 3.99 -14.61
CA ASP A 11 -11.39 4.37 -15.86
C ASP A 11 -10.96 3.17 -16.73
N ASP A 12 -10.91 1.95 -16.16
CA ASP A 12 -10.51 0.73 -16.87
C ASP A 12 -11.15 -0.51 -16.22
N PRO A 13 -12.19 -1.10 -16.84
CA PRO A 13 -12.90 -2.24 -16.27
C PRO A 13 -12.10 -3.54 -16.26
N THR A 14 -10.96 -3.59 -16.95
CA THR A 14 -10.04 -4.75 -16.93
C THR A 14 -9.07 -4.72 -15.75
N ARG A 15 -9.12 -3.66 -14.95
CA ARG A 15 -8.23 -3.41 -13.83
C ARG A 15 -9.01 -3.29 -12.55
N TYR A 16 -8.50 -3.84 -11.46
CA TYR A 16 -9.15 -3.92 -10.16
C TYR A 16 -8.37 -3.12 -9.11
N ILE A 17 -9.04 -2.88 -7.99
CA ILE A 17 -8.40 -2.52 -6.72
C ILE A 17 -8.15 -3.82 -5.95
N ALA A 18 -6.89 -4.09 -5.65
CA ALA A 18 -6.51 -5.17 -4.74
C ALA A 18 -6.40 -4.61 -3.33
N GLU A 19 -7.22 -5.15 -2.43
CA GLU A 19 -7.19 -4.88 -1.00
C GLU A 19 -6.36 -5.97 -0.32
N CYS A 20 -5.29 -5.56 0.36
CA CYS A 20 -4.33 -6.42 1.03
C CYS A 20 -4.14 -5.97 2.49
N HIS A 21 -3.48 -6.80 3.31
CA HIS A 21 -3.15 -6.45 4.68
C HIS A 21 -1.77 -6.99 5.09
N PHE A 22 -0.93 -6.18 5.74
CA PHE A 22 0.37 -6.61 6.26
C PHE A 22 0.26 -7.58 7.45
N GLY A 23 -0.89 -7.60 8.11
CA GLY A 23 -1.08 -8.29 9.40
C GLY A 23 -0.42 -7.57 10.58
N LYS A 24 0.17 -6.40 10.34
CA LYS A 24 0.83 -5.53 11.32
C LYS A 24 0.38 -4.09 11.12
N ARG A 25 0.48 -3.26 12.16
CA ARG A 25 0.24 -1.82 12.04
C ARG A 25 1.43 -1.14 11.38
N VAL A 26 1.20 0.05 10.85
CA VAL A 26 2.21 0.84 10.14
C VAL A 26 2.42 2.16 10.87
N LEU A 27 3.66 2.47 11.22
CA LEU A 27 4.05 3.77 11.76
C LEU A 27 4.10 4.79 10.61
N ILE A 28 2.98 5.46 10.35
CA ILE A 28 2.79 6.33 9.18
C ILE A 28 3.81 7.47 9.11
N GLU A 29 4.17 8.07 10.24
CA GLU A 29 5.18 9.12 10.28
C GLU A 29 6.53 8.62 9.77
N LYS A 30 7.03 7.50 10.32
CA LYS A 30 8.26 6.83 9.88
C LYS A 30 8.19 6.40 8.42
N LEU A 31 7.06 5.87 7.97
CA LEU A 31 6.84 5.50 6.57
C LEU A 31 6.94 6.72 5.64
N CYS A 32 6.36 7.84 6.03
CA CYS A 32 6.40 9.06 5.25
C CYS A 32 7.81 9.64 5.12
N GLU A 33 8.60 9.59 6.18
CA GLU A 33 10.02 9.96 6.13
C GLU A 33 10.81 9.04 5.22
N LEU A 34 10.65 7.72 5.38
CA LEU A 34 11.31 6.72 4.53
C LEU A 34 11.00 6.93 3.06
N LEU A 35 9.71 7.07 2.70
CA LEU A 35 9.29 7.27 1.31
C LEU A 35 9.75 8.61 0.74
N ARG A 36 9.81 9.66 1.56
CA ARG A 36 10.32 10.98 1.14
C ARG A 36 11.82 10.90 0.83
N SER A 37 12.59 10.25 1.71
CA SER A 37 14.03 10.04 1.51
C SER A 37 14.32 9.16 0.30
N ALA A 38 13.46 8.18 0.02
CA ALA A 38 13.55 7.33 -1.18
C ALA A 38 13.07 8.02 -2.48
N GLY A 39 12.58 9.27 -2.41
CA GLY A 39 12.09 9.98 -3.59
C GLY A 39 10.82 9.39 -4.20
N ALA A 40 9.94 8.80 -3.39
CA ALA A 40 8.71 8.17 -3.87
C ALA A 40 7.83 9.17 -4.65
N LYS A 41 7.47 8.79 -5.89
CA LYS A 41 6.68 9.64 -6.78
C LYS A 41 5.25 9.80 -6.27
N GLY A 42 4.70 11.00 -6.41
CA GLY A 42 3.31 11.29 -6.04
C GLY A 42 2.99 11.14 -4.55
N LEU A 43 4.02 11.17 -3.70
CA LEU A 43 3.89 10.98 -2.26
C LEU A 43 2.93 12.01 -1.63
N ARG A 44 1.91 11.51 -0.94
CA ARG A 44 1.02 12.29 -0.08
C ARG A 44 0.87 11.56 1.25
N CYS A 45 1.05 12.31 2.34
CA CYS A 45 1.03 11.78 3.68
C CYS A 45 0.02 12.51 4.54
N SER A 46 -0.73 11.79 5.35
CA SER A 46 -1.56 12.34 6.40
C SER A 46 -1.42 11.49 7.67
N VAL A 47 -0.55 11.94 8.58
CA VAL A 47 -0.36 11.28 9.88
C VAL A 47 -1.66 11.31 10.68
N LYS A 48 -2.39 12.44 10.66
CA LYS A 48 -3.69 12.60 11.33
C LYS A 48 -4.73 11.57 10.87
N LEU A 49 -4.79 11.29 9.56
CA LEU A 49 -5.71 10.30 9.00
C LEU A 49 -5.13 8.87 9.00
N GLY A 50 -3.86 8.71 9.39
CA GLY A 50 -3.15 7.45 9.36
C GLY A 50 -3.06 6.85 7.96
N VAL A 51 -2.79 7.66 6.92
CA VAL A 51 -2.72 7.18 5.53
C VAL A 51 -1.58 7.81 4.75
N THR A 52 -0.97 7.00 3.89
CA THR A 52 0.05 7.41 2.93
C THR A 52 -0.33 6.93 1.53
N ARG A 53 -0.16 7.78 0.53
CA ARG A 53 -0.35 7.46 -0.88
C ARG A 53 0.93 7.75 -1.65
N PHE A 54 1.30 6.89 -2.58
CA PHE A 54 2.42 7.09 -3.50
C PHE A 54 2.22 6.28 -4.79
N GLU A 55 3.08 6.50 -5.77
CA GLU A 55 3.12 5.73 -7.01
C GLU A 55 4.27 4.71 -6.98
N LEU A 56 3.99 3.49 -7.40
CA LEU A 56 4.98 2.43 -7.62
C LEU A 56 4.65 1.75 -8.95
N GLU A 57 5.57 1.78 -9.91
CA GLU A 57 5.39 1.15 -11.23
C GLU A 57 4.04 1.53 -11.87
N GLU A 58 3.74 2.83 -11.92
CA GLU A 58 2.51 3.42 -12.47
C GLU A 58 1.19 3.05 -11.76
N ARG A 59 1.30 2.34 -10.62
CA ARG A 59 0.17 1.97 -9.75
C ARG A 59 0.09 2.95 -8.59
N SER A 60 -1.14 3.32 -8.24
CA SER A 60 -1.40 4.12 -7.04
C SER A 60 -1.51 3.18 -5.85
N ILE A 61 -0.63 3.35 -4.87
CA ILE A 61 -0.59 2.59 -3.63
C ILE A 61 -1.14 3.47 -2.51
N MET A 62 -2.02 2.91 -1.68
CA MET A 62 -2.45 3.53 -0.43
C MET A 62 -2.16 2.58 0.73
N ILE A 63 -1.48 3.08 1.76
CA ILE A 63 -1.15 2.35 2.98
C ILE A 63 -1.80 3.05 4.16
N TYR A 64 -2.53 2.29 4.96
CA TYR A 64 -3.21 2.77 6.16
C TYR A 64 -2.46 2.32 7.42
N SER A 65 -2.55 3.09 8.51
CA SER A 65 -1.94 2.79 9.80
C SER A 65 -2.42 1.48 10.42
N SER A 66 -3.59 1.00 10.00
CA SER A 66 -4.13 -0.31 10.37
C SER A 66 -3.33 -1.49 9.81
N GLY A 67 -2.54 -1.27 8.76
CA GLY A 67 -1.90 -2.35 8.00
C GLY A 67 -2.59 -2.67 6.68
N ARG A 68 -3.74 -2.06 6.40
CA ARG A 68 -4.43 -2.21 5.10
C ARG A 68 -3.61 -1.54 4.00
N VAL A 69 -3.57 -2.20 2.83
CA VAL A 69 -2.96 -1.69 1.61
C VAL A 69 -3.94 -1.82 0.46
N ASP A 70 -4.18 -0.72 -0.25
CA ASP A 70 -4.97 -0.74 -1.48
C ASP A 70 -4.04 -0.47 -2.67
N ILE A 71 -4.07 -1.37 -3.65
CA ILE A 71 -3.26 -1.29 -4.87
C ILE A 71 -4.22 -1.13 -6.05
N ARG A 72 -4.18 0.03 -6.72
CA ARG A 72 -4.99 0.28 -7.92
C ARG A 72 -4.28 -0.23 -9.18
N LYS A 73 -5.07 -0.48 -10.23
CA LYS A 73 -4.62 -0.92 -11.55
C LYS A 73 -4.05 -2.36 -11.60
N ILE A 74 -4.59 -3.25 -10.77
CA ILE A 74 -4.20 -4.67 -10.74
C ILE A 74 -5.04 -5.49 -11.71
N ARG A 75 -4.45 -6.44 -12.44
CA ARG A 75 -5.18 -7.37 -13.33
C ARG A 75 -5.69 -8.60 -12.58
N ASN A 76 -4.87 -9.16 -11.69
CA ASN A 76 -5.16 -10.41 -11.00
C ASN A 76 -4.42 -10.50 -9.66
N THR A 77 -4.72 -11.55 -8.90
CA THR A 77 -4.16 -11.78 -7.56
C THR A 77 -2.66 -12.03 -7.57
N ASP A 78 -2.09 -12.65 -8.60
CA ASP A 78 -0.65 -12.90 -8.67
C ASP A 78 0.16 -11.63 -8.91
N GLU A 79 -0.36 -10.71 -9.73
CA GLU A 79 0.20 -9.36 -9.86
C GLU A 79 0.15 -8.62 -8.52
N ALA A 80 -0.98 -8.69 -7.80
CA ALA A 80 -1.09 -8.08 -6.47
C ALA A 80 -0.07 -8.64 -5.48
N LYS A 81 0.14 -9.97 -5.46
CA LYS A 81 1.17 -10.60 -4.61
C LYS A 81 2.57 -10.08 -4.92
N ALA A 82 2.93 -10.00 -6.21
CA ALA A 82 4.24 -9.53 -6.63
C ALA A 82 4.49 -8.07 -6.21
N ILE A 83 3.51 -7.20 -6.40
CA ILE A 83 3.59 -5.79 -5.97
C ILE A 83 3.63 -5.69 -4.45
N MET A 84 2.80 -6.45 -3.73
CA MET A 84 2.79 -6.45 -2.27
C MET A 84 4.12 -6.93 -1.68
N GLY A 85 4.82 -7.87 -2.32
CA GLY A 85 6.19 -8.26 -1.94
C GLY A 85 7.15 -7.06 -1.97
N LYS A 86 7.16 -6.31 -3.08
CA LYS A 86 7.97 -5.09 -3.22
C LYS A 86 7.61 -4.03 -2.16
N ILE A 87 6.31 -3.80 -1.95
CA ILE A 87 5.86 -2.85 -0.92
C ILE A 87 6.34 -3.31 0.46
N THR A 88 6.21 -4.59 0.78
CA THR A 88 6.63 -5.15 2.07
C THR A 88 8.11 -4.91 2.31
N ASP A 89 8.96 -5.17 1.31
CA ASP A 89 10.41 -4.92 1.41
C ASP A 89 10.74 -3.44 1.66
N MET A 90 9.99 -2.53 1.04
CA MET A 90 10.16 -1.08 1.22
C MET A 90 9.75 -0.61 2.62
N VAL A 91 8.69 -1.21 3.21
CA VAL A 91 8.07 -0.68 4.43
C VAL A 91 8.35 -1.50 5.68
N LYS A 92 9.06 -2.63 5.58
CA LYS A 92 9.29 -3.57 6.70
C LYS A 92 9.80 -2.92 7.99
N GLU A 93 10.64 -1.89 7.88
CA GLU A 93 11.20 -1.16 9.04
C GLU A 93 10.20 -0.24 9.74
N THR A 94 9.04 -0.02 9.12
CA THR A 94 7.96 0.85 9.60
C THR A 94 6.81 0.07 10.22
N LEU A 95 6.85 -1.27 10.09
CA LEU A 95 5.85 -2.14 10.66
C LEU A 95 6.06 -2.24 12.17
N SER A 96 4.97 -2.10 12.92
CA SER A 96 4.97 -2.33 14.37
C SER A 96 4.14 -3.58 14.68
N ASP A 97 4.64 -4.39 15.60
CA ASP A 97 3.87 -5.51 16.11
C ASP A 97 2.59 -5.02 16.80
N ILE A 98 1.53 -5.81 16.70
CA ILE A 98 0.30 -5.58 17.45
C ILE A 98 0.56 -6.13 18.85
N SER A 99 1.18 -5.33 19.72
CA SER A 99 1.19 -5.65 21.15
C SER A 99 -0.26 -5.64 21.64
N SER A 100 -0.75 -6.81 22.07
CA SER A 100 -2.05 -6.95 22.74
C SER A 100 -1.99 -6.37 24.15
#